data_AF-A0A5S9M8E8-F1
#
_entry.id   AF-A0A5S9M8E8-F1
#
_cell.length_a   1.000
_cell.length_b   1.000
_cell.length_c   1.000
_cell.angle_alpha   90.00
_cell.angle_beta   90.00
_cell.angle_gamma   90.00
#
_symmetry.space_group_name_H-M   'P 1'
#
loop_
_entity.id
_entity.type
_entity.pdbx_description
1 polymer ?
#
loop_
_entity_poly.entity_id
_entity_poly.type
_entity_poly.pdbx_seq_one_letter_code
_entity_poly.pdbx_strand_id
1 'polypeptide(L)'
;MTAEVSPHHLLLCDTDIPGLDTNYKMNPPLRGKEDREALIEGLLDGTIDFIATDHAPHTEEEKNETMQRAPFGIVGLETAFPLLYIHDLSKQANGH
;
A
#
# COMPACT_ATOMS: atom_id res chain seq x y z
N MET A 1 20.69 10.51 -2.21
CA MET A 1 19.93 9.25 -2.09
C MET A 1 18.48 9.63 -2.32
N THR A 2 17.72 8.83 -3.06
CA THR A 2 16.28 9.05 -3.27
C THR A 2 15.52 7.82 -2.81
N ALA A 3 14.25 7.99 -2.42
CA ALA A 3 13.36 6.94 -1.96
C ALA A 3 11.94 7.11 -2.55
N GLU A 4 11.21 6.00 -2.61
CA GLU A 4 9.82 5.96 -3.05
C GLU A 4 8.96 5.17 -2.07
N VAL A 5 7.65 5.42 -2.07
CA VAL A 5 6.65 4.69 -1.28
C VAL A 5 5.44 4.35 -2.15
N SER A 6 4.81 3.21 -1.91
CA SER A 6 3.63 2.81 -2.68
C SER A 6 2.31 3.24 -2.03
N PRO A 7 1.23 3.42 -2.81
CA PRO A 7 -0.07 3.81 -2.27
C PRO A 7 -0.59 2.83 -1.21
N HIS A 8 -0.38 1.53 -1.39
CA HIS A 8 -0.85 0.53 -0.44
C HIS A 8 -0.11 0.61 0.91
N HIS A 9 1.16 1.03 0.94
CA HIS A 9 1.89 1.29 2.18
C HIS A 9 1.53 2.63 2.84
N LEU A 10 0.89 3.57 2.13
CA LEU A 10 0.39 4.83 2.71
C LEU A 10 -1.04 4.69 3.25
N LEU A 11 -1.83 3.78 2.68
CA LEU A 11 -3.25 3.64 2.96
C LEU A 11 -3.55 2.50 3.96
N LEU A 12 -2.85 1.37 3.83
CA LEU A 12 -3.14 0.16 4.59
C LEU A 12 -2.01 -0.18 5.58
N CYS A 13 -2.35 -0.97 6.59
CA CYS A 13 -1.43 -1.55 7.56
C CYS A 13 -1.85 -3.00 7.90
N ASP A 14 -1.10 -3.66 8.76
CA ASP A 14 -1.33 -5.05 9.17
C ASP A 14 -2.72 -5.32 9.73
N THR A 15 -3.33 -4.34 10.41
CA THR A 15 -4.70 -4.45 10.95
C THR A 15 -5.80 -4.50 9.87
N ASP A 16 -5.48 -4.14 8.62
CA ASP A 16 -6.43 -4.20 7.50
C ASP A 16 -6.48 -5.59 6.84
N ILE A 17 -5.59 -6.52 7.22
CA ILE A 17 -5.52 -7.86 6.66
C ILE A 17 -6.63 -8.73 7.29
N PRO A 18 -7.67 -9.16 6.53
CA PRO A 18 -8.84 -9.82 7.09
C PRO A 18 -8.62 -11.30 7.48
N GLY A 19 -7.45 -11.86 7.14
CA GLY A 19 -7.11 -13.26 7.34
C GLY A 19 -6.03 -13.72 6.36
N LEU A 20 -6.08 -14.98 5.94
CA LEU A 20 -5.16 -15.54 4.94
C LEU A 20 -5.61 -15.21 3.51
N ASP A 21 -5.73 -13.91 3.21
CA ASP A 21 -6.04 -13.41 1.87
C ASP A 21 -4.76 -12.97 1.16
N THR A 22 -4.41 -13.69 0.10
CA THR A 22 -3.20 -13.46 -0.69
C THR A 22 -3.24 -12.13 -1.44
N ASN A 23 -4.40 -11.49 -1.60
CA ASN A 23 -4.49 -10.14 -2.15
C ASN A 23 -3.81 -9.11 -1.24
N TYR A 24 -3.51 -9.45 0.02
CA TYR A 24 -2.70 -8.64 0.94
C TYR A 24 -1.21 -9.05 0.96
N LYS A 25 -0.81 -9.99 0.10
CA LYS A 25 0.57 -10.47 -0.01
C LYS A 25 1.34 -9.68 -1.09
N MET A 26 2.17 -8.74 -0.65
CA MET A 26 3.14 -7.99 -1.46
C MET A 26 4.48 -7.85 -0.73
N ASN A 27 5.51 -7.36 -1.43
CA ASN A 27 6.84 -7.20 -0.87
C ASN A 27 7.41 -5.81 -1.23
N PRO A 28 7.69 -4.93 -0.24
CA PRO A 28 7.59 -5.14 1.20
C PRO A 28 6.14 -5.38 1.69
N PRO A 29 5.92 -6.03 2.85
CA PRO A 29 4.58 -6.29 3.36
C PRO A 29 3.96 -5.05 4.01
N LEU A 30 2.62 -5.04 4.12
CA LEU A 30 1.93 -4.11 5.01
C LEU A 30 2.41 -4.31 6.46
N ARG A 31 2.95 -3.24 7.05
CA ARG A 31 3.50 -3.24 8.41
C ARG A 31 2.51 -2.60 9.41
N GLY A 32 2.98 -2.35 10.63
CA GLY A 32 2.17 -1.74 11.68
C GLY A 32 1.70 -0.33 11.33
N LYS A 33 0.73 0.16 12.09
CA LYS A 33 0.18 1.51 11.91
C LYS A 33 1.25 2.60 12.07
N GLU A 34 2.19 2.40 13.00
CA GLU A 34 3.30 3.31 13.27
C GLU A 34 4.25 3.41 12.08
N ASP A 35 4.53 2.29 11.40
CA ASP A 35 5.35 2.28 10.19
C ASP A 35 4.66 3.07 9.06
N ARG A 36 3.34 2.88 8.88
CA ARG A 36 2.55 3.66 7.91
C ARG A 36 2.58 5.15 8.22
N GLU A 37 2.42 5.52 9.49
CA GLU A 37 2.47 6.94 9.91
C GLU A 37 3.84 7.56 9.64
N ALA A 38 4.93 6.84 9.91
CA ALA A 38 6.29 7.28 9.57
C ALA A 38 6.51 7.43 8.06
N LEU A 39 5.92 6.57 7.23
CA LEU A 39 5.97 6.71 5.77
C LEU A 39 5.22 7.96 5.29
N ILE A 40 4.08 8.28 5.90
CA ILE A 40 3.34 9.51 5.60
C ILE A 40 4.15 10.74 6.00
N GLU A 41 4.73 10.74 7.21
CA GLU A 41 5.61 11.82 7.68
C GLU A 41 6.80 12.01 6.75
N GLY A 42 7.50 10.92 6.41
CA GLY A 42 8.65 10.96 5.51
C GLY A 42 8.32 11.43 4.09
N LEU A 43 7.10 11.18 3.60
CA LEU A 43 6.65 11.73 2.33
C LEU A 43 6.36 13.24 2.42
N LEU A 44 5.78 13.70 3.53
CA LEU A 44 5.44 15.10 3.74
C LEU A 44 6.66 15.98 4.05
N ASP A 45 7.65 15.44 4.75
CA ASP A 45 8.89 16.15 5.11
C ASP A 45 9.96 16.12 4.00
N GLY A 46 9.75 15.31 2.97
CA GLY A 46 10.64 15.18 1.81
C GLY A 46 11.75 14.14 1.95
N THR A 47 11.75 13.32 3.02
CA THR A 47 12.63 12.15 3.16
C THR A 47 12.35 11.08 2.10
N ILE A 48 11.08 10.94 1.70
CA ILE A 48 10.63 10.11 0.58
C ILE A 48 10.26 11.06 -0.57
N ASP A 49 10.88 10.84 -1.73
CA ASP A 49 10.77 11.77 -2.86
C ASP A 49 9.51 11.56 -3.70
N PHE A 50 9.08 10.30 -3.87
CA PHE A 50 8.06 9.94 -4.87
C PHE A 50 7.08 8.87 -4.39
N ILE A 51 5.91 8.86 -5.02
CA ILE A 51 4.97 7.74 -4.93
C ILE A 51 5.13 6.86 -6.18
N ALA A 52 5.32 5.55 -5.99
CA ALA A 52 5.42 4.56 -7.06
C ALA A 52 4.48 3.39 -6.79
N THR A 53 3.72 2.93 -7.79
CA THR A 53 2.60 2.02 -7.53
C THR A 53 3.00 0.60 -7.11
N ASP A 54 4.23 0.19 -7.44
CA ASP A 54 4.68 -1.21 -7.37
C ASP A 54 3.64 -2.17 -7.99
N HIS A 55 3.09 -1.79 -9.15
CA HIS A 55 2.10 -2.58 -9.86
C HIS A 55 2.71 -3.91 -10.31
N ALA A 56 2.25 -4.99 -9.70
CA ALA A 56 2.75 -6.36 -9.89
C ALA A 56 1.56 -7.31 -10.15
N PRO A 57 1.07 -7.38 -11.41
CA PRO A 57 -0.07 -8.21 -11.77
C PRO A 57 0.30 -9.70 -11.73
N HIS A 58 -0.63 -10.50 -11.21
CA HIS A 58 -0.61 -11.97 -11.23
C HIS A 58 -2.00 -12.46 -11.62
N THR A 59 -2.08 -13.69 -12.11
CA THR A 59 -3.37 -14.29 -12.46
C THR A 59 -4.21 -14.57 -11.21
N GLU A 60 -5.52 -14.65 -11.36
CA GLU A 60 -6.42 -15.05 -10.27
C GLU A 60 -6.07 -16.45 -9.74
N GLU A 61 -5.65 -17.37 -10.61
CA GLU A 61 -5.23 -18.72 -10.22
C GLU A 61 -4.00 -18.68 -9.29
N GLU A 62 -2.98 -17.90 -9.65
CA GLU A 62 -1.78 -17.74 -8.82
C GLU A 62 -2.09 -17.09 -7.47
N LYS A 63 -3.03 -16.13 -7.44
CA LYS A 63 -3.46 -15.52 -6.17
C LYS A 63 -4.37 -16.45 -5.36
N ASN A 64 -5.13 -17.38 -5.95
CA ASN A 64 -5.98 -18.31 -5.21
C ASN A 64 -5.24 -19.45 -4.48
N GLU A 65 -3.90 -19.46 -4.53
CA GLU A 65 -3.04 -20.35 -3.76
C GLU A 65 -2.98 -20.01 -2.26
N THR A 66 -2.33 -20.85 -1.47
CA THR A 66 -2.07 -20.54 -0.04
C THR A 66 -1.14 -19.34 0.15
N MET A 67 -1.18 -18.66 1.31
CA MET A 67 -0.25 -17.57 1.64
C MET A 67 1.23 -17.94 1.49
N GLN A 68 1.60 -19.21 1.64
CA GLN A 68 2.97 -19.67 1.43
C GLN A 68 3.33 -19.77 -0.05
N ARG A 69 2.38 -20.16 -0.91
CA ARG A 69 2.60 -20.49 -2.33
C ARG A 69 2.28 -19.35 -3.30
N ALA A 70 1.27 -18.52 -2.99
CA ALA A 70 0.86 -17.42 -3.84
C ALA A 70 2.00 -16.41 -4.03
N PRO A 71 2.13 -15.76 -5.20
CA PRO A 71 3.18 -14.78 -5.41
C PRO A 71 2.92 -13.49 -4.61
N PHE A 72 4.02 -12.76 -4.35
CA PHE A 72 3.95 -11.40 -3.85
C PHE A 72 3.60 -10.45 -5.00
N GLY A 73 2.64 -9.56 -4.78
CA GLY A 73 2.29 -8.51 -5.72
C GLY A 73 0.80 -8.24 -5.76
N ILE A 74 0.46 -6.99 -6.06
CA ILE A 74 -0.90 -6.50 -6.24
C ILE A 74 -0.96 -5.55 -7.43
N VAL A 75 -2.15 -5.37 -8.00
CA VAL A 75 -2.39 -4.34 -9.00
C VAL A 75 -2.70 -3.00 -8.32
N GLY A 76 -1.95 -1.94 -8.68
CA GLY A 76 -2.19 -0.60 -8.14
C GLY A 76 -2.20 0.54 -9.16
N LEU A 77 -1.87 0.28 -10.43
CA LEU A 77 -1.69 1.34 -11.44
C LEU A 77 -2.97 2.17 -11.67
N GLU A 78 -4.10 1.49 -11.85
CA GLU A 78 -5.38 2.14 -12.17
C GLU A 78 -6.04 2.78 -10.93
N THR A 79 -5.67 2.33 -9.73
CA THR A 79 -6.31 2.72 -8.48
C THR A 79 -5.50 3.72 -7.65
N ALA A 80 -4.21 3.90 -7.96
CA ALA A 80 -3.30 4.74 -7.18
C ALA A 80 -3.82 6.17 -6.97
N PHE A 81 -4.09 6.89 -8.07
CA PHE A 81 -4.56 8.27 -7.99
C PHE A 81 -5.92 8.42 -7.29
N PRO A 82 -7.01 7.72 -7.70
CA PRO A 82 -8.30 7.92 -7.07
C PRO A 82 -8.30 7.57 -5.58
N LEU A 83 -7.59 6.51 -5.16
CA LEU A 83 -7.51 6.15 -3.74
C LEU A 83 -6.79 7.20 -2.90
N LEU A 84 -5.63 7.68 -3.36
CA LEU A 84 -4.87 8.71 -2.65
C LEU A 84 -5.64 10.03 -2.57
N TYR A 85 -6.28 10.44 -3.67
CA TYR A 85 -7.06 11.67 -3.73
C TYR A 85 -8.27 11.65 -2.79
N ILE A 86 -9.05 10.56 -2.79
CA ILE A 86 -10.23 10.42 -1.93
C ILE A 86 -9.82 10.38 -0.45
N HIS A 87 -8.73 9.67 -0.13
CA HIS A 87 -8.22 9.58 1.23
C HIS A 87 -7.80 10.95 1.77
N ASP A 88 -7.07 11.74 0.98
CA ASP A 88 -6.65 13.09 1.37
C ASP A 88 -7.85 14.03 1.61
N LEU A 89 -8.83 14.04 0.70
CA LEU A 89 -10.07 14.81 0.90
C LEU A 89 -10.82 14.40 2.17
N SER A 90 -10.83 13.09 2.48
CA SER A 90 -11.48 12.58 3.68
C SER A 90 -10.77 13.02 4.95
N LYS A 91 -9.44 13.18 4.95
CA LYS A 91 -8.70 13.75 6.08
C LYS A 91 -9.02 15.23 6.27
N GLN A 92 -8.96 16.01 5.19
CA GLN A 92 -9.28 17.44 5.22
C GLN A 92 -10.72 17.71 5.73
N ALA A 93 -11.69 16.91 5.31
CA ALA A 93 -13.08 17.02 5.78
C ALA A 93 -13.23 16.71 7.28
N ASN A 94 -12.36 15.87 7.84
CA ASN A 94 -12.38 15.46 9.25
C ASN A 94 -11.48 16.35 10.14
N GLY A 95 -10.88 17.42 9.61
CA GLY A 95 -10.06 18.35 10.37
C GLY A 95 -8.74 17.76 10.87
N HIS A 96 -8.23 16.75 10.18
CA HIS A 96 -6.91 16.16 10.39
C HIS A 96 -5.95 16.57 9.27
#